data_AF-A0ABD3SNC1-F1
#
_entry.id   AF-A0ABD3SNC1-F1
#
_cell.length_a   1.000
_cell.length_b   1.000
_cell.length_c   1.000
_cell.angle_alpha   90.00
_cell.angle_beta   90.00
_cell.angle_gamma   90.00
#
_symmetry.space_group_name_H-M   'P 1'
#
loop_
_entity.id
_entity.type
_entity.pdbx_description
1 polymer ?
#
loop_
_entity_poly.entity_id
_entity_poly.type
_entity_poly.pdbx_seq_one_letter_code
_entity_poly.pdbx_strand_id
1 'polypeptide(L)'
;MKNHSTSQEDDQNPEKKRRDNHMEEVKGIGYLPRDLIIEILSRLPPKIICKIRCVSKSWNTLLTSDKVFLARQIEWSKQEPLLLIRRYIDGIREPNSSKITIELTSIDMQGEVTDIFREVMDRPLHNFVSCGPLSILCCMYTLYVCNPSIHQVVRVPYHSNSRLYYIGFGYIPLSNEYKIVHLFCHSFVGNGKMGCEIFSFKAGEGVASGSWRKIEDCPFSAWTEDYPVCVNGVIYWSLSSELKDKTILSLDLEKGEFSSISYPIFSSEKYTFLEYTGLMGALCVVGFSPEASIMDIWMLKDNKNKIWEIELSINLFPYCPRFLIPSDCNSDEILVHMEGDIFCYGLKNRTSRRVGYYRVMQTYNKPYLYYGSLLALCARDLIWSFRKIPLHLQSILLPEKYIWCEDSHELIRLKLCILTLTQPFVVCLFADEISSFGLPISNVSLEKKQGGELIPVCI
;
A
#
# COMPACT_ATOMS: atom_id res chain seq x y z
N MET A 1 94.30 -3.12 55.35
CA MET A 1 93.52 -1.87 55.42
C MET A 1 93.88 -1.03 54.19
N LYS A 2 92.90 -0.65 53.36
CA LYS A 2 93.06 0.24 52.20
C LYS A 2 91.74 0.98 51.97
N ASN A 3 91.80 2.29 51.76
CA ASN A 3 90.67 3.17 51.42
C ASN A 3 90.93 3.86 50.06
N HIS A 4 89.88 4.52 49.55
CA HIS A 4 89.71 5.27 48.28
C HIS A 4 89.01 4.44 47.17
N SER A 5 87.71 4.67 46.88
CA SER A 5 87.04 5.83 46.23
C SER A 5 87.32 5.88 44.72
N THR A 6 86.36 6.06 43.80
CA THR A 6 84.92 6.46 43.86
C THR A 6 84.21 5.96 42.57
N SER A 7 82.94 6.18 42.19
CA SER A 7 81.78 6.98 42.68
C SER A 7 80.49 6.57 41.93
N GLN A 8 79.31 6.76 42.57
CA GLN A 8 77.95 6.88 41.98
C GLN A 8 77.36 5.61 41.30
N GLU A 9 76.04 5.37 41.30
CA GLU A 9 74.89 6.05 41.96
C GLU A 9 73.80 5.00 42.26
N ASP A 10 72.96 5.22 43.28
CA ASP A 10 72.06 4.19 43.83
C ASP A 10 70.59 4.66 43.91
N ASP A 11 69.68 3.70 43.75
CA ASP A 11 68.29 3.63 44.25
C ASP A 11 67.26 4.74 43.86
N GLN A 12 66.26 4.40 43.01
CA GLN A 12 64.88 4.09 43.48
C GLN A 12 63.89 3.60 42.39
N ASN A 13 62.93 2.78 42.86
CA ASN A 13 61.84 2.03 42.18
C ASN A 13 60.72 2.97 41.59
N PRO A 14 59.65 2.54 40.85
CA PRO A 14 58.97 1.23 40.94
C PRO A 14 58.31 0.60 39.66
N GLU A 15 57.60 -0.53 39.89
CA GLU A 15 56.48 -1.13 39.14
C GLU A 15 56.65 -1.56 37.65
N LYS A 16 57.14 -2.79 37.43
CA LYS A 16 56.76 -3.61 36.26
C LYS A 16 55.49 -4.45 36.53
N LYS A 17 54.32 -3.81 36.61
CA LYS A 17 53.04 -4.53 36.48
C LYS A 17 52.81 -4.86 35.00
N ARG A 18 52.82 -6.15 34.64
CA ARG A 18 52.24 -6.60 33.37
C ARG A 18 50.76 -6.25 33.41
N ARG A 19 50.32 -5.34 32.52
CA ARG A 19 48.93 -5.28 32.11
C ARG A 19 48.76 -6.29 31.00
N ASP A 20 48.23 -7.45 31.35
CA ASP A 20 47.69 -8.37 30.35
C ASP A 20 46.45 -7.70 29.78
N ASN A 21 46.65 -6.95 28.69
CA ASN A 21 45.56 -6.39 27.89
C ASN A 21 44.84 -7.55 27.19
N HIS A 22 43.98 -8.25 27.94
CA HIS A 22 42.76 -8.77 27.35
C HIS A 22 42.00 -7.57 26.79
N MET A 23 42.22 -7.28 25.50
CA MET A 23 41.16 -6.73 24.69
C MET A 23 40.04 -7.75 24.73
N GLU A 24 39.01 -7.48 25.52
CA GLU A 24 37.72 -8.06 25.24
C GLU A 24 37.35 -7.65 23.81
N GLU A 25 37.25 -8.64 22.92
CA GLU A 25 36.57 -8.43 21.66
C GLU A 25 35.13 -8.05 21.99
N VAL A 26 34.82 -6.76 21.94
CA VAL A 26 33.45 -6.28 21.91
C VAL A 26 32.82 -6.94 20.68
N LYS A 27 32.01 -7.98 20.93
CA LYS A 27 31.31 -8.75 19.90
C LYS A 27 30.22 -7.88 19.26
N GLY A 28 30.65 -6.98 18.38
CA GLY A 28 29.81 -5.95 17.77
C GLY A 28 28.56 -6.54 17.13
N ILE A 29 27.43 -6.38 17.82
CA ILE A 29 26.04 -6.76 17.46
C ILE A 29 26.01 -7.96 16.50
N GLY A 30 26.56 -9.08 16.98
CA GLY A 30 26.98 -10.22 16.16
C GLY A 30 25.83 -11.07 15.65
N TYR A 31 25.21 -10.61 14.55
CA TYR A 31 24.01 -11.17 13.91
C TYR A 31 22.72 -11.01 14.73
N LEU A 32 21.92 -10.01 14.36
CA LEU A 32 20.50 -9.95 14.70
C LEU A 32 19.79 -11.27 14.32
N PRO A 33 19.02 -11.90 15.22
CA PRO A 33 18.16 -13.04 14.91
C PRO A 33 17.27 -12.80 13.68
N ARG A 34 17.05 -13.85 12.87
CA ARG A 34 16.25 -13.80 11.64
C ARG A 34 14.90 -13.11 11.85
N ASP A 35 14.24 -13.39 12.96
CA ASP A 35 12.87 -12.95 13.17
C ASP A 35 12.80 -11.48 13.61
N LEU A 36 13.83 -10.98 14.32
CA LEU A 36 14.04 -9.53 14.51
C LEU A 36 14.39 -8.83 13.19
N ILE A 37 15.19 -9.45 12.31
CA ILE A 37 15.42 -8.92 10.96
C ILE A 37 14.09 -8.82 10.19
N ILE A 38 13.21 -9.83 10.26
CA ILE A 38 11.88 -9.79 9.61
C ILE A 38 11.01 -8.68 10.21
N GLU A 39 10.93 -8.59 11.55
CA GLU A 39 10.10 -7.60 12.24
C GLU A 39 10.54 -6.16 11.93
N ILE A 40 11.85 -5.88 11.97
CA ILE A 40 12.43 -4.57 11.62
C ILE A 40 12.10 -4.19 10.17
N LEU A 41 12.29 -5.11 9.23
CA LEU A 41 12.19 -4.81 7.79
C LEU A 41 10.75 -4.78 7.28
N SER A 42 9.85 -5.57 7.88
CA SER A 42 8.43 -5.63 7.48
C SER A 42 7.69 -4.32 7.77
N ARG A 43 8.17 -3.54 8.74
CA ARG A 43 7.71 -2.19 9.09
C ARG A 43 8.21 -1.08 8.15
N LEU A 44 9.02 -1.40 7.13
CA LEU A 44 9.55 -0.42 6.18
C LEU A 44 8.65 -0.30 4.92
N PRO A 45 8.54 0.90 4.31
CA PRO A 45 7.81 1.05 3.05
C PRO A 45 8.40 0.18 1.92
N PRO A 46 7.57 -0.42 1.02
CA PRO A 46 8.03 -1.33 -0.04
C PRO A 46 9.12 -0.76 -0.96
N LYS A 47 9.05 0.55 -1.25
CA LYS A 47 10.05 1.31 -2.03
C LYS A 47 11.44 1.30 -1.39
N ILE A 48 11.51 1.36 -0.06
CA ILE A 48 12.75 1.26 0.71
C ILE A 48 13.25 -0.18 0.71
N ILE A 49 12.36 -1.15 0.95
CA ILE A 49 12.70 -2.58 0.93
C ILE A 49 13.27 -2.99 -0.44
N CYS A 50 12.72 -2.45 -1.53
CA CYS A 50 13.26 -2.65 -2.88
C CYS A 50 14.71 -2.18 -3.00
N LYS A 51 15.09 -1.02 -2.44
CA LYS A 51 16.51 -0.59 -2.41
C LYS A 51 17.38 -1.56 -1.59
N ILE A 52 16.86 -2.10 -0.48
CA ILE A 52 17.57 -3.03 0.40
C ILE A 52 17.86 -4.38 -0.28
N ARG A 53 17.03 -4.84 -1.23
CA ARG A 53 17.31 -6.06 -2.03
C ARG A 53 18.70 -6.08 -2.68
N CYS A 54 19.26 -4.91 -3.01
CA CYS A 54 20.59 -4.79 -3.63
C CYS A 54 21.76 -5.04 -2.67
N VAL A 55 21.54 -5.11 -1.35
CA VAL A 55 22.59 -5.19 -0.33
C VAL A 55 23.32 -6.54 -0.33
N SER A 56 22.58 -7.64 -0.49
CA SER A 56 23.13 -9.01 -0.37
C SER A 56 22.19 -10.04 -1.01
N LYS A 57 22.74 -11.14 -1.51
CA LYS A 57 21.96 -12.27 -2.05
C LYS A 57 21.00 -12.86 -1.01
N SER A 58 21.42 -12.95 0.26
CA SER A 58 20.57 -13.47 1.35
C SER A 58 19.37 -12.52 1.59
N TRP A 59 19.67 -11.22 1.65
CA TRP A 59 18.67 -10.17 1.79
C TRP A 59 17.70 -10.13 0.60
N ASN A 60 18.18 -10.27 -0.64
CA ASN A 60 17.30 -10.36 -1.81
C ASN A 60 16.33 -11.55 -1.73
N THR A 61 16.82 -12.73 -1.33
CA THR A 61 15.97 -13.93 -1.16
C THR A 61 14.92 -13.73 -0.07
N LEU A 62 15.33 -13.22 1.11
CA LEU A 62 14.41 -12.91 2.22
C LEU A 62 13.31 -11.95 1.76
N LEU A 63 13.71 -10.83 1.16
CA LEU A 63 12.82 -9.72 0.76
C LEU A 63 11.99 -10.02 -0.51
N THR A 64 12.04 -11.23 -1.05
CA THR A 64 11.40 -11.60 -2.33
C THR A 64 10.64 -12.92 -2.28
N SER A 65 11.10 -13.89 -1.48
CA SER A 65 10.56 -15.27 -1.49
C SER A 65 10.18 -15.80 -0.11
N ASP A 66 10.52 -15.10 0.98
CA ASP A 66 10.17 -15.56 2.33
C ASP A 66 8.71 -15.22 2.66
N LYS A 67 7.90 -16.26 2.85
CA LYS A 67 6.45 -16.12 3.09
C LYS A 67 6.13 -15.44 4.43
N VAL A 68 6.96 -15.62 5.46
CA VAL A 68 6.74 -15.00 6.77
C VAL A 68 7.00 -13.51 6.66
N PHE A 69 8.11 -13.13 6.02
CA PHE A 69 8.42 -11.73 5.74
C PHE A 69 7.33 -11.03 4.91
N LEU A 70 6.90 -11.65 3.81
CA LEU A 70 5.89 -11.06 2.92
C LEU A 70 4.52 -10.93 3.59
N ALA A 71 4.09 -11.90 4.39
CA ALA A 71 2.87 -11.82 5.17
C ALA A 71 2.92 -10.66 6.20
N ARG A 72 4.03 -10.58 6.96
CA ARG A 72 4.24 -9.53 7.97
C ARG A 72 4.34 -8.12 7.36
N GLN A 73 4.96 -8.00 6.18
CA GLN A 73 5.03 -6.73 5.43
C GLN A 73 3.63 -6.26 5.00
N ILE A 74 2.76 -7.17 4.56
CA ILE A 74 1.36 -6.86 4.20
C ILE A 74 0.55 -6.49 5.45
N GLU A 75 0.73 -7.21 6.57
CA GLU A 75 0.08 -6.92 7.85
C GLU A 75 0.38 -5.49 8.35
N TRP A 76 1.65 -5.10 8.37
CA TRP A 76 2.05 -3.72 8.73
C TRP A 76 1.52 -2.69 7.73
N SER A 77 1.58 -2.98 6.43
CA SER A 77 1.15 -2.02 5.40
C SER A 77 -0.36 -1.79 5.38
N LYS A 78 -1.17 -2.71 5.92
CA LYS A 78 -2.60 -2.49 6.15
C LYS A 78 -2.89 -1.50 7.28
N GLN A 79 -1.96 -1.30 8.21
CA GLN A 79 -2.05 -0.33 9.30
C GLN A 79 -1.57 1.07 8.89
N GLU A 80 -0.66 1.15 7.91
CA GLU A 80 -0.17 2.37 7.26
C GLU A 80 -0.68 2.46 5.79
N PRO A 81 -2.01 2.54 5.53
CA PRO A 81 -2.55 2.61 4.17
C PRO A 81 -2.29 3.97 3.51
N LEU A 82 -2.37 4.01 2.19
CA LEU A 82 -2.04 5.17 1.35
C LEU A 82 -3.20 5.49 0.39
N LEU A 83 -3.38 6.78 0.10
CA LEU A 83 -4.27 7.27 -0.96
C LEU A 83 -3.49 7.31 -2.28
N LEU A 84 -3.95 6.60 -3.30
CA LEU A 84 -3.46 6.75 -4.67
C LEU A 84 -4.29 7.77 -5.44
N ILE A 85 -3.60 8.71 -6.09
CA ILE A 85 -4.17 9.81 -6.86
C ILE A 85 -3.61 9.80 -8.27
N ARG A 86 -4.48 10.05 -9.26
CA ARG A 86 -4.13 10.18 -10.68
C ARG A 86 -4.16 11.64 -11.11
N ARG A 87 -3.10 12.12 -11.76
CA ARG A 87 -3.04 13.43 -12.43
C ARG A 87 -2.65 13.26 -13.89
N TYR A 88 -3.30 14.01 -14.79
CA TYR A 88 -2.91 14.05 -16.21
C TYR A 88 -1.80 15.09 -16.40
N ILE A 89 -0.72 14.72 -17.10
CA ILE A 89 0.47 15.56 -17.27
C ILE A 89 0.50 16.29 -18.62
N ASP A 90 -0.26 15.82 -19.61
CA ASP A 90 -0.23 16.34 -20.97
C ASP A 90 -0.89 17.73 -21.09
N GLY A 91 -0.11 18.77 -20.78
CA GLY A 91 -0.36 20.11 -21.27
C GLY A 91 -0.11 20.19 -22.78
N ILE A 92 -1.00 20.90 -23.49
CA ILE A 92 -1.09 20.98 -24.95
C ILE A 92 -1.59 19.69 -25.60
N ARG A 93 -2.68 19.80 -26.37
CA ARG A 93 -3.34 18.67 -27.04
C ARG A 93 -2.65 18.38 -28.38
N GLU A 94 -2.01 17.23 -28.52
CA GLU A 94 -1.92 16.56 -29.83
C GLU A 94 -3.21 15.74 -30.04
N PRO A 95 -4.15 16.17 -30.90
CA PRO A 95 -5.47 15.53 -31.00
C PRO A 95 -5.42 14.08 -31.53
N ASN A 96 -4.29 13.68 -32.15
CA ASN A 96 -4.11 12.36 -32.76
C ASN A 96 -3.25 11.40 -31.90
N SER A 97 -2.78 11.82 -30.72
CA SER A 97 -1.89 10.98 -29.90
C SER A 97 -2.67 9.90 -29.15
N SER A 98 -2.45 8.63 -29.55
CA SER A 98 -3.06 7.45 -28.93
C SER A 98 -2.55 7.15 -27.52
N LYS A 99 -1.53 7.88 -27.05
CA LYS A 99 -0.87 7.69 -25.75
C LYS A 99 -1.08 8.89 -24.83
N ILE A 100 -1.19 8.64 -23.52
CA ILE A 100 -1.36 9.63 -22.45
C ILE A 100 -0.29 9.45 -21.37
N THR A 101 0.26 10.57 -20.88
CA THR A 101 1.13 10.58 -19.71
C THR A 101 0.28 10.83 -18.46
N ILE A 102 0.27 9.86 -17.55
CA ILE A 102 -0.27 10.07 -16.20
C ILE A 102 0.85 10.15 -15.18
N GLU A 103 0.56 10.87 -14.10
CA GLU A 103 1.30 10.84 -12.85
C GLU A 103 0.43 10.14 -11.80
N LEU A 104 1.05 9.21 -11.09
CA LEU A 104 0.46 8.49 -9.97
C LEU A 104 1.20 8.95 -8.71
N THR A 105 0.44 9.53 -7.79
CA THR A 105 0.91 10.12 -6.54
C THR A 105 0.35 9.34 -5.37
N SER A 106 1.21 8.92 -4.46
CA SER A 106 0.84 8.27 -3.20
C SER A 106 0.92 9.30 -2.07
N ILE A 107 -0.17 9.43 -1.32
CA ILE A 107 -0.28 10.31 -0.15
C ILE A 107 -0.62 9.46 1.08
N ASP A 108 -0.03 9.76 2.23
CA ASP A 108 -0.33 9.06 3.48
C ASP A 108 -1.60 9.57 4.18
N MET A 109 -1.93 8.97 5.32
CA MET A 109 -3.11 9.34 6.11
C MET A 109 -2.89 10.59 6.99
N GLN A 110 -1.80 11.32 6.75
CA GLN A 110 -1.44 12.63 7.32
C GLN A 110 -1.44 13.74 6.24
N GLY A 111 -1.64 13.39 4.97
CA GLY A 111 -1.72 14.32 3.84
C GLY A 111 -0.39 14.57 3.12
N GLU A 112 0.68 13.88 3.49
CA GLU A 112 2.02 14.07 2.92
C GLU A 112 2.31 13.15 1.73
N VAL A 113 3.06 13.67 0.76
CA VAL A 113 3.36 12.95 -0.49
C VAL A 113 4.53 11.97 -0.28
N THR A 114 4.21 10.68 -0.20
CA THR A 114 5.18 9.60 0.02
C THR A 114 5.82 9.09 -1.27
N ASP A 115 5.12 9.16 -2.40
CA ASP A 115 5.65 8.77 -3.70
C ASP A 115 5.01 9.51 -4.89
N ILE A 116 5.78 9.62 -5.98
CA ILE A 116 5.33 10.08 -7.30
C ILE A 116 6.06 9.25 -8.37
N PHE A 117 5.32 8.66 -9.29
CA PHE A 117 5.86 8.12 -10.55
C PHE A 117 4.97 8.47 -11.74
N ARG A 118 5.47 8.26 -12.97
CA ARG A 118 4.77 8.60 -14.21
C ARG A 118 4.81 7.44 -15.18
N GLU A 119 3.69 7.23 -15.87
CA GLU A 119 3.54 6.14 -16.83
C GLU A 119 2.83 6.59 -18.12
N VAL A 120 3.15 5.91 -19.22
CA VAL A 120 2.63 6.19 -20.56
C VAL A 120 1.75 5.04 -21.03
N MET A 121 0.45 5.30 -21.13
CA MET A 121 -0.59 4.30 -21.44
C MET A 121 -1.50 4.77 -22.59
N ASP A 122 -2.49 3.97 -22.96
CA ASP A 122 -3.38 4.28 -24.10
C ASP A 122 -4.46 5.31 -23.75
N ARG A 123 -5.06 5.96 -24.76
CA ARG A 123 -6.21 6.88 -24.62
C ARG A 123 -7.54 6.25 -25.07
N PRO A 124 -8.67 6.81 -24.57
CA PRO A 124 -8.79 7.52 -23.30
C PRO A 124 -8.64 6.56 -22.11
N LEU A 125 -8.14 7.08 -20.99
CA LEU A 125 -8.12 6.41 -19.70
C LEU A 125 -9.30 6.96 -18.88
N HIS A 126 -10.29 6.13 -18.59
CA HIS A 126 -11.54 6.54 -17.92
C HIS A 126 -11.61 6.05 -16.48
N ASN A 127 -11.64 4.72 -16.27
CA ASN A 127 -11.91 4.08 -14.98
C ASN A 127 -10.61 3.62 -14.27
N PHE A 128 -10.68 3.46 -12.96
CA PHE A 128 -9.64 2.92 -12.08
C PHE A 128 -10.31 2.17 -10.92
N VAL A 129 -9.79 1.01 -10.53
CA VAL A 129 -10.33 0.20 -9.41
C VAL A 129 -9.20 -0.44 -8.61
N SER A 130 -9.15 -0.25 -7.29
CA SER A 130 -8.20 -0.91 -6.39
C SER A 130 -8.76 -2.19 -5.78
N CYS A 131 -7.89 -3.17 -5.52
CA CYS A 131 -8.14 -4.28 -4.61
C CYS A 131 -6.86 -4.60 -3.84
N GLY A 132 -6.86 -4.28 -2.53
CA GLY A 132 -5.71 -4.44 -1.66
C GLY A 132 -4.51 -3.58 -2.09
N PRO A 133 -3.36 -4.19 -2.48
CA PRO A 133 -2.18 -3.45 -2.90
C PRO A 133 -2.10 -3.21 -4.41
N LEU A 134 -3.01 -3.79 -5.19
CA LEU A 134 -3.05 -3.70 -6.64
C LEU A 134 -4.18 -2.79 -7.10
N SER A 135 -3.99 -2.19 -8.26
CA SER A 135 -5.01 -1.37 -8.91
C SER A 135 -5.09 -1.66 -10.40
N ILE A 136 -6.28 -1.52 -10.97
CA ILE A 136 -6.52 -1.61 -12.41
C ILE A 136 -6.63 -0.20 -12.99
N LEU A 137 -5.96 0.02 -14.13
CA LEU A 137 -6.08 1.21 -14.96
C LEU A 137 -6.81 0.84 -16.24
N CYS A 138 -8.05 1.34 -16.41
CA CYS A 138 -8.92 1.01 -17.54
C CYS A 138 -8.82 2.08 -18.63
N CYS A 139 -8.15 1.75 -19.73
CA CYS A 139 -8.25 2.51 -20.97
C CYS A 139 -9.38 1.94 -21.82
N MET A 140 -9.85 2.69 -22.83
CA MET A 140 -11.06 2.34 -23.60
C MET A 140 -11.10 0.92 -24.17
N TYR A 141 -9.96 0.39 -24.62
CA TYR A 141 -9.82 -0.97 -25.18
C TYR A 141 -8.66 -1.77 -24.56
N THR A 142 -7.96 -1.22 -23.57
CA THR A 142 -6.74 -1.81 -23.01
C THR A 142 -6.70 -1.64 -21.49
N LEU A 143 -6.14 -2.63 -20.80
CA LEU A 143 -6.23 -2.75 -19.35
C LEU A 143 -4.84 -3.02 -18.77
N TYR A 144 -4.53 -2.39 -17.64
CA TYR A 144 -3.25 -2.56 -16.97
C TYR A 144 -3.44 -2.85 -15.50
N VAL A 145 -2.68 -3.81 -14.96
CA VAL A 145 -2.52 -3.99 -13.51
C VAL A 145 -1.35 -3.13 -13.05
N CYS A 146 -1.52 -2.43 -11.94
CA CYS A 146 -0.54 -1.55 -11.32
C CYS A 146 -0.27 -2.01 -9.89
N ASN A 147 1.01 -2.10 -9.50
CA ASN A 147 1.43 -2.07 -8.11
C ASN A 147 2.18 -0.74 -7.89
N PRO A 148 1.54 0.28 -7.29
CA PRO A 148 2.17 1.59 -7.07
C PRO A 148 3.43 1.50 -6.20
N SER A 149 3.46 0.54 -5.28
CA SER A 149 4.52 0.38 -4.26
C SER A 149 5.91 0.05 -4.84
N ILE A 150 5.97 -0.45 -6.07
CA ILE A 150 7.20 -0.92 -6.74
C ILE A 150 7.32 -0.41 -8.20
N HIS A 151 6.49 0.58 -8.57
CA HIS A 151 6.41 1.17 -9.92
C HIS A 151 6.31 0.14 -11.05
N GLN A 152 5.49 -0.91 -10.86
CA GLN A 152 5.19 -1.89 -11.91
C GLN A 152 3.79 -1.66 -12.46
N VAL A 153 3.69 -1.40 -13.77
CA VAL A 153 2.44 -1.33 -14.53
C VAL A 153 2.53 -2.28 -15.71
N VAL A 154 1.65 -3.28 -15.75
CA VAL A 154 1.70 -4.41 -16.67
C VAL A 154 0.38 -4.51 -17.43
N ARG A 155 0.47 -4.45 -18.77
CA ARG A 155 -0.69 -4.61 -19.67
C ARG A 155 -1.23 -6.03 -19.59
N VAL A 156 -2.53 -6.17 -19.33
CA VAL A 156 -3.24 -7.45 -19.40
C VAL A 156 -3.37 -7.85 -20.89
N PRO A 157 -3.11 -9.12 -21.26
CA PRO A 157 -3.35 -9.59 -22.62
C PRO A 157 -4.85 -9.59 -22.90
N TYR A 158 -5.34 -8.58 -23.62
CA TYR A 158 -6.75 -8.44 -24.02
C TYR A 158 -6.87 -8.57 -25.54
N HIS A 159 -7.82 -9.38 -26.00
CA HIS A 159 -7.97 -9.78 -27.40
C HIS A 159 -9.31 -9.40 -28.04
N SER A 160 -10.23 -8.83 -27.26
CA SER A 160 -11.54 -8.38 -27.75
C SER A 160 -11.51 -6.87 -28.05
N ASN A 161 -12.35 -6.44 -28.99
CA ASN A 161 -12.56 -5.04 -29.34
C ASN A 161 -13.72 -4.40 -28.55
N SER A 162 -14.23 -5.06 -27.50
CA SER A 162 -15.20 -4.51 -26.55
C SER A 162 -14.62 -3.33 -25.78
N ARG A 163 -15.47 -2.35 -25.42
CA ARG A 163 -15.07 -1.20 -24.60
C ARG A 163 -15.09 -1.54 -23.11
N LEU A 164 -13.97 -1.33 -22.43
CA LEU A 164 -13.73 -1.74 -21.04
C LEU A 164 -14.38 -0.79 -19.99
N TYR A 165 -15.69 -0.53 -20.10
CA TYR A 165 -16.38 0.35 -19.16
C TYR A 165 -16.63 -0.32 -17.79
N TYR A 166 -17.22 -1.52 -17.81
CA TYR A 166 -17.69 -2.23 -16.62
C TYR A 166 -16.66 -3.25 -16.14
N ILE A 167 -15.67 -2.76 -15.40
CA ILE A 167 -14.56 -3.55 -14.86
C ILE A 167 -14.68 -3.70 -13.35
N GLY A 168 -14.92 -4.94 -12.89
CA GLY A 168 -14.77 -5.33 -11.49
C GLY A 168 -13.36 -5.86 -11.22
N PHE A 169 -12.85 -5.65 -10.01
CA PHE A 169 -11.56 -6.21 -9.57
C PHE A 169 -11.67 -6.77 -8.15
N GLY A 170 -11.16 -7.98 -7.94
CA GLY A 170 -11.20 -8.68 -6.66
C GLY A 170 -10.03 -9.64 -6.45
N TYR A 171 -9.87 -10.09 -5.22
CA TYR A 171 -8.84 -11.05 -4.79
C TYR A 171 -9.48 -12.20 -4.01
N ILE A 172 -9.00 -13.42 -4.25
CA ILE A 172 -9.48 -14.66 -3.62
C ILE A 172 -8.35 -15.28 -2.79
N PRO A 173 -8.39 -15.14 -1.45
CA PRO A 173 -7.33 -15.67 -0.58
C PRO A 173 -7.15 -17.19 -0.67
N LEU A 174 -8.23 -17.94 -0.92
CA LEU A 174 -8.21 -19.42 -0.96
C LEU A 174 -7.46 -19.97 -2.19
N SER A 175 -7.62 -19.36 -3.37
CA SER A 175 -6.86 -19.75 -4.58
C SER A 175 -5.58 -18.93 -4.79
N ASN A 176 -5.35 -17.88 -3.99
CA ASN A 176 -4.25 -16.91 -4.16
C ASN A 176 -4.29 -16.23 -5.56
N GLU A 177 -5.51 -15.95 -6.05
CA GLU A 177 -5.77 -15.35 -7.37
C GLU A 177 -6.38 -13.96 -7.27
N TYR A 178 -5.91 -13.06 -8.13
CA TYR A 178 -6.64 -11.85 -8.50
C TYR A 178 -7.55 -12.15 -9.70
N LYS A 179 -8.76 -11.59 -9.67
CA LYS A 179 -9.77 -11.77 -10.71
C LYS A 179 -10.26 -10.41 -11.20
N ILE A 180 -10.12 -10.17 -12.50
CA ILE A 180 -10.62 -8.97 -13.19
C ILE A 180 -11.87 -9.42 -13.96
N VAL A 181 -13.02 -8.85 -13.62
CA VAL A 181 -14.31 -9.13 -14.28
C VAL A 181 -14.59 -8.05 -15.30
N HIS A 182 -15.03 -8.42 -16.49
CA HIS A 182 -15.48 -7.51 -17.52
C HIS A 182 -16.89 -7.89 -17.99
N LEU A 183 -17.82 -6.95 -17.85
CA LEU A 183 -19.17 -7.04 -18.42
C LEU A 183 -19.23 -6.23 -19.71
N PHE A 184 -19.70 -6.84 -20.80
CA PHE A 184 -19.74 -6.20 -22.13
C PHE A 184 -21.04 -6.48 -22.87
N CYS A 185 -21.52 -5.50 -23.65
CA CYS A 185 -22.69 -5.70 -24.50
C CYS A 185 -22.29 -6.53 -25.74
N HIS A 186 -22.96 -7.65 -25.99
CA HIS A 186 -22.77 -8.43 -27.23
C HIS A 186 -23.20 -7.63 -28.48
N SER A 187 -24.18 -6.75 -28.34
CA SER A 187 -24.59 -5.77 -29.34
C SER A 187 -25.31 -4.60 -28.66
N PHE A 188 -25.45 -3.47 -29.36
CA PHE A 188 -26.29 -2.34 -28.94
C PHE A 188 -27.77 -2.49 -29.37
N VAL A 189 -28.13 -3.59 -30.04
CA VAL A 189 -29.46 -3.84 -30.61
C VAL A 189 -29.84 -5.30 -30.35
N GLY A 190 -30.43 -5.56 -29.18
CA GLY A 190 -30.73 -6.92 -28.73
C GLY A 190 -31.45 -6.96 -27.38
N ASN A 191 -31.50 -8.13 -26.76
CA ASN A 191 -32.26 -8.44 -25.54
C ASN A 191 -31.66 -7.87 -24.23
N GLY A 192 -30.74 -6.90 -24.30
CA GLY A 192 -30.11 -6.28 -23.13
C GLY A 192 -29.12 -7.14 -22.33
N LYS A 193 -28.91 -8.42 -22.68
CA LYS A 193 -27.94 -9.28 -21.99
C LYS A 193 -26.50 -8.81 -22.22
N MET A 194 -25.71 -8.83 -21.14
CA MET A 194 -24.29 -8.54 -21.18
C MET A 194 -23.49 -9.83 -21.05
N GLY A 195 -22.53 -10.04 -21.94
CA GLY A 195 -21.53 -11.09 -21.78
C GLY A 195 -20.61 -10.80 -20.61
N CYS A 196 -20.16 -11.84 -19.92
CA CYS A 196 -19.21 -11.73 -18.83
C CYS A 196 -17.96 -12.58 -19.09
N GLU A 197 -16.79 -11.97 -18.90
CA GLU A 197 -15.49 -12.63 -18.99
C GLU A 197 -14.62 -12.25 -17.78
N ILE A 198 -13.86 -13.22 -17.28
CA ILE A 198 -13.00 -13.09 -16.09
C ILE A 198 -11.57 -13.42 -16.46
N PHE A 199 -10.65 -12.51 -16.17
CA PHE A 199 -9.20 -12.77 -16.18
C PHE A 199 -8.76 -13.17 -14.77
N SER A 200 -8.37 -14.43 -14.59
CA SER A 200 -7.69 -14.89 -13.36
C SER A 200 -6.18 -14.80 -13.55
N PHE A 201 -5.44 -14.28 -12.56
CA PHE A 201 -3.99 -14.42 -12.47
C PHE A 201 -3.54 -14.61 -11.01
N LYS A 202 -2.44 -15.33 -10.78
CA LYS A 202 -1.99 -15.64 -9.41
C LYS A 202 -1.10 -14.55 -8.82
N ALA A 203 -1.29 -14.31 -7.52
CA ALA A 203 -0.41 -13.45 -6.75
C ALA A 203 1.00 -14.08 -6.64
N GLY A 204 2.02 -13.39 -7.14
CA GLY A 204 3.43 -13.81 -7.10
C GLY A 204 3.94 -14.42 -8.41
N GLU A 205 3.07 -15.10 -9.18
CA GLU A 205 3.39 -15.54 -10.55
C GLU A 205 3.21 -14.38 -11.57
N GLY A 206 2.34 -13.41 -11.25
CA GLY A 206 2.18 -12.16 -12.00
C GLY A 206 1.17 -12.26 -13.15
N VAL A 207 0.95 -11.15 -13.86
CA VAL A 207 -0.09 -11.03 -14.91
C VAL A 207 0.11 -12.04 -16.05
N ALA A 208 1.36 -12.40 -16.34
CA ALA A 208 1.71 -13.39 -17.36
C ALA A 208 1.30 -14.84 -17.02
N SER A 209 0.91 -15.13 -15.77
CA SER A 209 0.29 -16.42 -15.38
C SER A 209 -1.18 -16.52 -15.79
N GLY A 210 -1.80 -15.39 -16.14
CA GLY A 210 -3.25 -15.28 -16.22
C GLY A 210 -3.87 -15.60 -17.58
N SER A 211 -5.16 -15.90 -17.55
CA SER A 211 -5.96 -16.20 -18.75
C SER A 211 -7.39 -15.70 -18.61
N TRP A 212 -8.02 -15.38 -19.74
CA TRP A 212 -9.44 -15.04 -19.81
C TRP A 212 -10.28 -16.30 -19.96
N ARG A 213 -11.34 -16.42 -19.15
CA ARG A 213 -12.45 -17.35 -19.37
C ARG A 213 -13.75 -16.56 -19.53
N LYS A 214 -14.64 -17.00 -20.42
CA LYS A 214 -16.04 -16.55 -20.39
C LYS A 214 -16.80 -17.33 -19.32
N ILE A 215 -17.80 -16.70 -18.72
CA ILE A 215 -18.79 -17.37 -17.87
C ILE A 215 -20.18 -17.20 -18.51
N GLU A 216 -21.25 -17.51 -17.79
CA GLU A 216 -22.60 -17.25 -18.27
C GLU A 216 -22.86 -15.74 -18.46
N ASP A 217 -23.73 -15.39 -19.40
CA ASP A 217 -24.15 -14.00 -19.60
C ASP A 217 -24.84 -13.46 -18.34
N CYS A 218 -24.56 -12.20 -17.98
CA CYS A 218 -25.28 -11.52 -16.93
C CYS A 218 -26.78 -11.50 -17.26
N PRO A 219 -27.67 -12.01 -16.38
CA PRO A 219 -29.10 -12.04 -16.64
C PRO A 219 -29.77 -10.66 -16.54
N PHE A 220 -29.01 -9.62 -16.14
CA PHE A 220 -29.47 -8.24 -16.00
C PHE A 220 -28.72 -7.31 -16.96
N SER A 221 -29.39 -6.30 -17.49
CA SER A 221 -28.76 -5.19 -18.21
C SER A 221 -28.21 -4.17 -17.23
N ALA A 222 -26.91 -4.22 -16.91
CA ALA A 222 -26.27 -3.32 -15.95
C ALA A 222 -25.88 -1.99 -16.61
N TRP A 223 -26.48 -0.89 -16.16
CA TRP A 223 -26.21 0.46 -16.66
C TRP A 223 -25.83 1.39 -15.50
N THR A 224 -24.53 1.50 -15.19
CA THR A 224 -24.05 2.38 -14.11
C THR A 224 -22.78 3.15 -14.46
N GLU A 225 -22.69 4.37 -13.95
CA GLU A 225 -21.44 5.13 -13.84
C GLU A 225 -20.74 4.86 -12.48
N ASP A 226 -21.45 4.23 -11.53
CA ASP A 226 -20.95 3.81 -10.21
C ASP A 226 -19.79 2.80 -10.34
N TYR A 227 -18.76 2.98 -9.52
CA TYR A 227 -17.63 2.06 -9.42
C TYR A 227 -18.04 0.77 -8.69
N PRO A 228 -17.62 -0.42 -9.15
CA PRO A 228 -17.87 -1.65 -8.41
C PRO A 228 -16.99 -1.77 -7.16
N VAL A 229 -17.49 -2.51 -6.16
CA VAL A 229 -16.73 -2.85 -4.94
C VAL A 229 -16.63 -4.37 -4.79
N CYS A 230 -15.49 -4.85 -4.30
CA CYS A 230 -15.29 -6.26 -3.94
C CYS A 230 -15.33 -6.42 -2.42
N VAL A 231 -16.22 -7.26 -1.91
CA VAL A 231 -16.30 -7.64 -0.48
C VAL A 231 -16.25 -9.16 -0.39
N ASN A 232 -15.25 -9.70 0.30
CA ASN A 232 -15.09 -11.13 0.59
C ASN A 232 -15.31 -12.06 -0.63
N GLY A 233 -14.67 -11.73 -1.76
CA GLY A 233 -14.74 -12.52 -2.99
C GLY A 233 -16.01 -12.35 -3.83
N VAL A 234 -16.92 -11.46 -3.43
CA VAL A 234 -18.10 -11.08 -4.23
C VAL A 234 -17.91 -9.65 -4.73
N ILE A 235 -18.10 -9.41 -6.03
CA ILE A 235 -18.11 -8.06 -6.60
C ILE A 235 -19.56 -7.57 -6.72
N TYR A 236 -19.77 -6.30 -6.41
CA TYR A 236 -21.06 -5.63 -6.45
C TYR A 236 -21.04 -4.42 -7.38
N TRP A 237 -22.08 -4.29 -8.20
CA TRP A 237 -22.39 -3.12 -9.05
C TRP A 237 -23.82 -2.67 -8.74
N SER A 238 -24.16 -1.40 -8.91
CA SER A 238 -25.59 -1.02 -9.04
C SER A 238 -26.15 -1.54 -10.39
N LEU A 239 -27.48 -1.54 -10.55
CA LEU A 239 -28.17 -1.85 -11.81
C LEU A 239 -28.97 -0.68 -12.39
N SER A 240 -29.26 0.35 -11.59
CA SER A 240 -30.13 1.47 -11.98
C SER A 240 -29.63 2.80 -11.43
N SER A 241 -29.76 3.85 -12.24
CA SER A 241 -29.55 5.25 -11.84
C SER A 241 -30.73 5.81 -11.03
N GLU A 242 -31.96 5.29 -11.23
CA GLU A 242 -33.16 5.83 -10.60
C GLU A 242 -33.33 5.35 -9.14
N LEU A 243 -33.50 6.31 -8.22
CA LEU A 243 -33.52 6.10 -6.77
C LEU A 243 -34.64 5.19 -6.26
N LYS A 244 -35.69 4.93 -7.06
CA LYS A 244 -36.89 4.20 -6.63
C LYS A 244 -36.80 2.68 -6.81
N ASP A 245 -36.04 2.21 -7.81
CA ASP A 245 -35.86 0.79 -8.14
C ASP A 245 -34.38 0.35 -8.05
N LYS A 246 -33.58 1.01 -7.20
CA LYS A 246 -32.16 0.67 -7.04
C LYS A 246 -31.99 -0.77 -6.55
N THR A 247 -31.31 -1.56 -7.38
CA THR A 247 -30.91 -2.94 -7.13
C THR A 247 -29.40 -3.06 -7.31
N ILE A 248 -28.75 -3.90 -6.50
CA ILE A 248 -27.33 -4.22 -6.56
C ILE A 248 -27.18 -5.58 -7.27
N LEU A 249 -26.45 -5.62 -8.38
CA LEU A 249 -25.92 -6.85 -8.98
C LEU A 249 -24.78 -7.36 -8.12
N SER A 250 -24.75 -8.67 -7.84
CA SER A 250 -23.58 -9.33 -7.26
C SER A 250 -23.08 -10.47 -8.16
N LEU A 251 -21.76 -10.69 -8.17
CA LEU A 251 -21.10 -11.83 -8.79
C LEU A 251 -20.15 -12.48 -7.78
N ASP A 252 -20.42 -13.74 -7.45
CA ASP A 252 -19.51 -14.59 -6.69
C ASP A 252 -18.32 -14.97 -7.58
N LEU A 253 -17.10 -14.57 -7.21
CA LEU A 253 -15.90 -14.82 -8.02
C LEU A 253 -15.35 -16.25 -7.91
N GLU A 254 -15.77 -17.03 -6.91
CA GLU A 254 -15.38 -18.43 -6.76
C GLU A 254 -16.27 -19.32 -7.62
N LYS A 255 -17.59 -19.15 -7.50
CA LYS A 255 -18.59 -19.90 -8.28
C LYS A 255 -18.75 -19.39 -9.71
N GLY A 256 -18.67 -18.07 -9.91
CA GLY A 256 -19.08 -17.42 -11.16
C GLY A 256 -20.60 -17.19 -11.27
N GLU A 257 -21.32 -17.18 -10.14
CA GLU A 257 -22.78 -17.06 -10.07
C GLU A 257 -23.22 -15.60 -9.86
N PHE A 258 -24.17 -15.15 -10.68
CA PHE A 258 -24.83 -13.84 -10.51
C PHE A 258 -26.01 -13.91 -9.54
N SER A 259 -26.20 -12.86 -8.76
CA SER A 259 -27.39 -12.64 -7.92
C SER A 259 -27.76 -11.15 -7.87
N SER A 260 -28.90 -10.83 -7.25
CA SER A 260 -29.37 -9.46 -7.11
C SER A 260 -29.90 -9.17 -5.71
N ILE A 261 -29.49 -8.04 -5.14
CA ILE A 261 -29.83 -7.61 -3.78
C ILE A 261 -30.55 -6.26 -3.87
N SER A 262 -31.72 -6.14 -3.24
CA SER A 262 -32.39 -4.84 -3.09
C SER A 262 -31.58 -3.93 -2.17
N TYR A 263 -31.57 -2.62 -2.44
CA TYR A 263 -31.05 -1.64 -1.48
C TYR A 263 -31.83 -1.70 -0.13
N PRO A 264 -31.29 -1.13 0.96
CA PRO A 264 -32.07 -0.89 2.18
C PRO A 264 -33.33 -0.07 1.86
N ILE A 265 -34.41 -0.28 2.61
CA ILE A 265 -35.65 0.48 2.41
C ILE A 265 -35.46 1.91 2.96
N PHE A 266 -35.57 2.90 2.09
CA PHE A 266 -35.53 4.32 2.43
C PHE A 266 -36.59 5.12 1.68
N SER A 267 -36.94 6.32 2.16
CA SER A 267 -37.62 7.31 1.33
C SER A 267 -36.62 7.87 0.31
N SER A 268 -36.91 7.74 -0.98
CA SER A 268 -36.06 8.23 -2.08
C SER A 268 -35.85 9.75 -2.05
N GLU A 269 -36.67 10.47 -1.29
CA GLU A 269 -36.64 11.94 -1.17
C GLU A 269 -35.78 12.41 0.02
N LYS A 270 -35.34 11.52 0.92
CA LYS A 270 -34.51 11.89 2.09
C LYS A 270 -33.02 12.07 1.77
N TYR A 271 -32.50 11.46 0.69
CA TYR A 271 -31.04 11.35 0.48
C TYR A 271 -30.59 11.90 -0.87
N THR A 272 -29.59 12.79 -0.88
CA THR A 272 -29.08 13.42 -2.12
C THR A 272 -28.09 12.55 -2.88
N PHE A 273 -27.40 11.62 -2.21
CA PHE A 273 -26.69 10.53 -2.86
C PHE A 273 -26.78 9.26 -2.02
N LEU A 274 -26.56 8.12 -2.68
CA LEU A 274 -26.44 6.80 -2.10
C LEU A 274 -25.28 6.07 -2.79
N GLU A 275 -24.15 5.94 -2.13
CA GLU A 275 -23.01 5.12 -2.56
C GLU A 275 -23.01 3.78 -1.82
N TYR A 276 -22.37 2.76 -2.39
CA TYR A 276 -22.12 1.47 -1.74
C TYR A 276 -20.62 1.22 -1.59
N THR A 277 -20.23 0.52 -0.53
CA THR A 277 -18.82 0.27 -0.17
C THR A 277 -18.69 -1.02 0.64
N GLY A 278 -17.47 -1.49 0.86
CA GLY A 278 -17.17 -2.55 1.81
C GLY A 278 -16.64 -1.96 3.12
N LEU A 279 -17.20 -2.38 4.25
CA LEU A 279 -16.69 -2.06 5.60
C LEU A 279 -16.85 -3.30 6.49
N MET A 280 -15.86 -3.56 7.36
CA MET A 280 -15.88 -4.63 8.36
C MET A 280 -16.23 -6.03 7.81
N GLY A 281 -15.93 -6.30 6.54
CA GLY A 281 -16.23 -7.57 5.85
C GLY A 281 -17.66 -7.67 5.29
N ALA A 282 -18.46 -6.62 5.38
CA ALA A 282 -19.84 -6.57 4.91
C ALA A 282 -20.03 -5.53 3.78
N LEU A 283 -21.01 -5.78 2.91
CA LEU A 283 -21.50 -4.76 1.98
C LEU A 283 -22.26 -3.71 2.78
N CYS A 284 -21.92 -2.45 2.56
CA CYS A 284 -22.59 -1.31 3.16
C CYS A 284 -23.15 -0.38 2.08
N VAL A 285 -24.30 0.23 2.37
CA VAL A 285 -24.86 1.37 1.63
C VAL A 285 -24.77 2.59 2.54
N VAL A 286 -24.50 3.75 1.97
CA VAL A 286 -24.29 5.00 2.71
C VAL A 286 -25.03 6.13 2.01
N GLY A 287 -25.86 6.86 2.74
CA GLY A 287 -26.70 7.93 2.21
C GLY A 287 -26.66 9.18 3.08
N PHE A 288 -26.57 10.34 2.44
CA PHE A 288 -26.56 11.63 3.12
C PHE A 288 -27.88 12.40 2.94
N SER A 289 -28.49 12.81 4.05
CA SER A 289 -29.66 13.69 4.10
C SER A 289 -29.22 15.11 4.48
N PRO A 290 -29.30 16.09 3.56
CA PRO A 290 -28.93 17.47 3.86
C PRO A 290 -29.80 18.10 4.96
N GLU A 291 -31.09 17.79 4.97
CA GLU A 291 -32.11 18.39 5.84
C GLU A 291 -31.83 18.08 7.31
N ALA A 292 -31.36 16.86 7.58
CA ALA A 292 -30.89 16.43 8.89
C ALA A 292 -29.38 16.68 9.10
N SER A 293 -28.62 16.93 8.02
CA SER A 293 -27.15 16.87 7.97
C SER A 293 -26.58 15.54 8.51
N ILE A 294 -27.29 14.44 8.27
CA ILE A 294 -26.93 13.08 8.73
C ILE A 294 -26.51 12.21 7.55
N MET A 295 -25.39 11.51 7.71
CA MET A 295 -24.99 10.38 6.88
C MET A 295 -25.35 9.07 7.59
N ASP A 296 -26.31 8.33 7.03
CA ASP A 296 -26.74 7.02 7.51
C ASP A 296 -25.95 5.92 6.79
N ILE A 297 -25.46 4.93 7.54
CA ILE A 297 -24.71 3.76 7.06
C ILE A 297 -25.54 2.51 7.35
N TRP A 298 -26.02 1.84 6.31
CA TRP A 298 -26.65 0.52 6.40
C TRP A 298 -25.63 -0.57 6.11
N MET A 299 -25.64 -1.63 6.91
CA MET A 299 -24.83 -2.83 6.72
C MET A 299 -25.71 -4.03 6.38
N LEU A 300 -25.31 -4.81 5.38
CA LEU A 300 -25.97 -6.07 5.02
C LEU A 300 -25.56 -7.15 6.03
N LYS A 301 -26.46 -7.48 6.96
CA LYS A 301 -26.20 -8.47 8.03
C LYS A 301 -26.42 -9.90 7.57
N ASP A 302 -27.44 -10.12 6.75
CA ASP A 302 -27.76 -11.43 6.18
C ASP A 302 -27.87 -11.33 4.65
N ASN A 303 -26.91 -11.93 3.95
CA ASN A 303 -26.84 -11.95 2.49
C ASN A 303 -27.86 -12.92 1.84
N LYS A 304 -28.38 -13.90 2.59
CA LYS A 304 -29.43 -14.83 2.12
C LYS A 304 -30.81 -14.18 2.22
N ASN A 305 -31.14 -13.64 3.39
CA ASN A 305 -32.42 -13.00 3.66
C ASN A 305 -32.46 -11.51 3.25
N LYS A 306 -31.33 -10.96 2.79
CA LYS A 306 -31.16 -9.58 2.29
C LYS A 306 -31.50 -8.51 3.34
N ILE A 307 -31.13 -8.80 4.60
CA ILE A 307 -31.46 -7.97 5.77
C ILE A 307 -30.42 -6.87 5.93
N TRP A 308 -30.89 -5.63 5.82
CA TRP A 308 -30.12 -4.40 6.06
C TRP A 308 -30.47 -3.81 7.42
N GLU A 309 -29.46 -3.42 8.19
CA GLU A 309 -29.61 -2.69 9.45
C GLU A 309 -28.81 -1.39 9.40
N ILE A 310 -29.28 -0.32 10.04
CA ILE A 310 -28.48 0.90 10.23
C ILE A 310 -27.42 0.61 11.30
N GLU A 311 -26.16 0.58 10.90
CA GLU A 311 -25.02 0.39 11.80
C GLU A 311 -24.66 1.69 12.54
N LEU A 312 -24.73 2.80 11.81
CA LEU A 312 -24.31 4.10 12.32
C LEU A 312 -24.99 5.25 11.56
N SER A 313 -25.43 6.26 12.32
CA SER A 313 -25.83 7.58 11.80
C SER A 313 -24.81 8.60 12.28
N ILE A 314 -24.14 9.30 11.35
CA ILE A 314 -23.14 10.33 11.66
C ILE A 314 -23.73 11.70 11.34
N ASN A 315 -23.81 12.59 12.32
CA ASN A 315 -24.08 14.01 12.06
C ASN A 315 -22.81 14.67 11.51
N LEU A 316 -22.92 15.27 10.32
CA LEU A 316 -21.81 15.92 9.61
C LEU A 316 -21.89 17.46 9.64
N PHE A 317 -22.90 18.05 10.28
CA PHE A 317 -23.11 19.50 10.30
C PHE A 317 -21.84 20.27 10.75
N PRO A 318 -21.42 21.33 10.04
CA PRO A 318 -22.10 21.98 8.91
C PRO A 318 -21.77 21.41 7.51
N TYR A 319 -20.93 20.37 7.43
CA TYR A 319 -20.34 19.92 6.18
C TYR A 319 -21.28 19.08 5.31
N CYS A 320 -21.15 19.23 3.98
CA CYS A 320 -21.81 18.37 3.00
C CYS A 320 -20.80 17.41 2.32
N PRO A 321 -20.97 16.08 2.44
CA PRO A 321 -20.16 15.10 1.71
C PRO A 321 -20.47 15.11 0.21
N ARG A 322 -19.43 14.86 -0.61
CA ARG A 322 -19.53 14.79 -2.08
C ARG A 322 -19.41 13.38 -2.65
N PHE A 323 -18.59 12.54 -2.02
CA PHE A 323 -18.38 11.14 -2.37
C PHE A 323 -17.64 10.42 -1.23
N LEU A 324 -17.72 9.09 -1.19
CA LEU A 324 -16.88 8.25 -0.34
C LEU A 324 -15.56 7.90 -1.04
N ILE A 325 -14.52 7.60 -0.28
CA ILE A 325 -13.28 7.03 -0.82
C ILE A 325 -13.31 5.51 -0.59
N PRO A 326 -13.20 4.67 -1.64
CA PRO A 326 -13.19 3.22 -1.48
C PRO A 326 -12.01 2.75 -0.62
N SER A 327 -12.31 1.89 0.36
CA SER A 327 -11.38 1.34 1.35
C SER A 327 -11.13 -0.17 1.12
N ASP A 328 -10.22 -0.79 1.89
CA ASP A 328 -10.22 -2.26 2.03
C ASP A 328 -11.56 -2.65 2.67
N CYS A 329 -12.26 -3.62 2.10
CA CYS A 329 -13.57 -4.06 2.59
C CYS A 329 -13.58 -4.54 4.05
N ASN A 330 -12.42 -4.84 4.64
CA ASN A 330 -12.25 -5.22 6.04
C ASN A 330 -12.03 -4.02 6.98
N SER A 331 -11.86 -2.80 6.45
CA SER A 331 -11.64 -1.58 7.22
C SER A 331 -12.84 -1.24 8.10
N ASP A 332 -12.56 -0.71 9.29
CA ASP A 332 -13.52 -0.07 10.19
C ASP A 332 -13.42 1.47 10.18
N GLU A 333 -12.65 2.05 9.24
CA GLU A 333 -12.67 3.48 8.93
C GLU A 333 -13.37 3.75 7.58
N ILE A 334 -14.35 4.66 7.59
CA ILE A 334 -14.94 5.21 6.36
C ILE A 334 -14.29 6.57 6.04
N LEU A 335 -13.80 6.71 4.81
CA LEU A 335 -13.20 7.94 4.31
C LEU A 335 -14.22 8.72 3.47
N VAL A 336 -14.38 10.01 3.78
CA VAL A 336 -15.42 10.88 3.22
C VAL A 336 -14.79 12.18 2.72
N HIS A 337 -15.09 12.57 1.48
CA HIS A 337 -14.67 13.86 0.94
C HIS A 337 -15.72 14.95 1.22
N MET A 338 -15.36 15.97 2.01
CA MET A 338 -16.21 17.10 2.38
C MET A 338 -15.52 18.42 2.06
N GLU A 339 -16.19 19.30 1.30
CA GLU A 339 -15.77 20.68 0.99
C GLU A 339 -14.39 20.91 0.32
N GLY A 340 -13.60 19.85 0.08
CA GLY A 340 -12.21 19.95 -0.34
C GLY A 340 -11.22 19.56 0.76
N ASP A 341 -11.67 18.86 1.79
CA ASP A 341 -10.85 18.10 2.74
C ASP A 341 -11.30 16.62 2.77
N ILE A 342 -10.42 15.74 3.24
CA ILE A 342 -10.73 14.31 3.46
C ILE A 342 -10.82 14.06 4.96
N PHE A 343 -11.92 13.46 5.39
CA PHE A 343 -12.17 13.06 6.78
C PHE A 343 -12.28 11.55 6.87
N CYS A 344 -11.77 11.00 7.96
CA CYS A 344 -11.72 9.58 8.25
C CYS A 344 -12.48 9.33 9.56
N TYR A 345 -13.50 8.48 9.51
CA TYR A 345 -14.39 8.17 10.63
C TYR A 345 -14.27 6.70 11.02
N GLY A 346 -13.80 6.42 12.24
CA GLY A 346 -13.71 5.06 12.76
C GLY A 346 -15.04 4.59 13.34
N LEU A 347 -15.68 3.59 12.74
CA LEU A 347 -17.02 3.11 13.12
C LEU A 347 -17.07 2.59 14.56
N LYS A 348 -16.08 1.78 14.96
CA LYS A 348 -16.03 1.17 16.32
C LYS A 348 -15.79 2.21 17.42
N ASN A 349 -14.77 3.04 17.24
CA ASN A 349 -14.33 4.00 18.26
C ASN A 349 -15.10 5.33 18.21
N ARG A 350 -15.92 5.55 17.16
CA ARG A 350 -16.66 6.79 16.86
C ARG A 350 -15.77 8.05 16.82
N THR A 351 -14.48 7.86 16.56
CA THR A 351 -13.50 8.92 16.35
C THR A 351 -13.61 9.48 14.94
N SER A 352 -13.32 10.77 14.78
CA SER A 352 -13.11 11.39 13.48
C SER A 352 -11.76 12.10 13.44
N ARG A 353 -11.10 12.05 12.29
CA ARG A 353 -9.80 12.71 12.06
C ARG A 353 -9.76 13.25 10.64
N ARG A 354 -9.15 14.43 10.46
CA ARG A 354 -8.92 15.02 9.13
C ARG A 354 -7.59 14.53 8.59
N VAL A 355 -7.58 14.01 7.38
CA VAL A 355 -6.36 13.57 6.67
C VAL A 355 -5.60 14.77 6.10
N GLY A 356 -6.31 15.83 5.71
CA GLY A 356 -5.72 17.01 5.09
C GLY A 356 -5.60 16.87 3.58
N TYR A 357 -5.90 17.93 2.84
CA TYR A 357 -6.02 17.89 1.38
C TYR A 357 -4.93 18.70 0.66
N TYR A 358 -4.24 18.02 -0.27
CA TYR A 358 -3.18 18.62 -1.06
C TYR A 358 -3.75 19.36 -2.29
N ARG A 359 -3.49 20.68 -2.38
CA ARG A 359 -4.07 21.59 -3.39
C ARG A 359 -3.86 21.20 -4.86
N VAL A 360 -2.93 20.28 -5.17
CA VAL A 360 -2.66 19.80 -6.54
C VAL A 360 -3.80 18.92 -7.09
N MET A 361 -4.75 18.49 -6.25
CA MET A 361 -5.89 17.62 -6.62
C MET A 361 -7.04 18.33 -7.37
N GLN A 362 -6.90 19.60 -7.77
CA GLN A 362 -7.95 20.36 -8.48
C GLN A 362 -8.35 19.75 -9.85
N THR A 363 -7.52 18.89 -10.44
CA THR A 363 -7.89 18.10 -11.64
C THR A 363 -8.62 16.82 -11.23
N TYR A 364 -9.96 16.88 -11.21
CA TYR A 364 -10.89 15.80 -10.85
C TYR A 364 -10.40 14.37 -11.15
N ASN A 365 -10.16 13.60 -10.09
CA ASN A 365 -10.17 12.14 -10.07
C ASN A 365 -10.54 11.69 -8.64
N LYS A 366 -11.39 10.67 -8.48
CA LYS A 366 -11.69 10.05 -7.18
C LYS A 366 -10.42 9.34 -6.68
N PRO A 367 -9.89 9.64 -5.47
CA PRO A 367 -8.76 8.90 -4.91
C PRO A 367 -9.23 7.54 -4.37
N TYR A 368 -8.30 6.61 -4.18
CA TYR A 368 -8.58 5.26 -3.67
C TYR A 368 -7.57 4.88 -2.60
N LEU A 369 -8.02 4.16 -1.58
CA LEU A 369 -7.13 3.56 -0.61
C LEU A 369 -6.44 2.31 -1.19
N TYR A 370 -5.16 2.15 -0.88
CA TYR A 370 -4.40 0.91 -1.11
C TYR A 370 -3.38 0.72 0.02
N TYR A 371 -2.78 -0.46 0.12
CA TYR A 371 -1.65 -0.70 1.04
C TYR A 371 -0.39 -1.11 0.30
N GLY A 372 0.77 -0.79 0.88
CA GLY A 372 2.06 -1.16 0.31
C GLY A 372 2.24 -2.67 0.15
N SER A 373 2.74 -3.14 -1.00
CA SER A 373 3.16 -4.53 -1.17
C SER A 373 4.31 -4.71 -2.13
N LEU A 374 5.16 -5.70 -1.83
CA LEU A 374 6.26 -6.15 -2.66
C LEU A 374 5.87 -7.11 -3.80
N LEU A 375 4.57 -7.36 -3.97
CA LEU A 375 3.99 -8.27 -4.95
C LEU A 375 4.36 -7.89 -6.39
N ALA A 376 5.21 -8.69 -7.03
CA ALA A 376 5.61 -8.50 -8.42
C ALA A 376 4.49 -8.87 -9.41
N LEU A 377 4.33 -8.06 -10.45
CA LEU A 377 3.40 -8.31 -11.56
C LEU A 377 4.05 -9.02 -12.75
N CYS A 378 5.39 -9.06 -12.78
CA CYS A 378 6.19 -9.77 -13.77
C CYS A 378 7.26 -10.65 -13.08
N ALA A 379 7.26 -11.94 -13.39
CA ALA A 379 8.19 -12.93 -12.81
C ALA A 379 9.69 -12.70 -13.13
N ARG A 380 10.05 -11.73 -13.97
CA ARG A 380 11.44 -11.43 -14.37
C ARG A 380 11.98 -10.08 -13.86
N ASP A 381 11.11 -9.17 -13.42
CA ASP A 381 11.49 -7.76 -13.22
C ASP A 381 11.99 -7.41 -11.81
N LEU A 382 11.98 -8.38 -10.89
CA LEU A 382 12.62 -8.30 -9.56
C LEU A 382 14.16 -8.11 -9.63
N ILE A 383 14.77 -8.21 -10.82
CA ILE A 383 16.20 -7.98 -11.06
C ILE A 383 16.43 -6.77 -12.00
N TRP A 384 15.49 -6.47 -12.90
CA TRP A 384 15.71 -5.51 -14.01
C TRP A 384 15.23 -4.08 -13.77
N SER A 385 14.22 -3.87 -12.90
CA SER A 385 13.68 -2.52 -12.62
C SER A 385 14.71 -1.54 -12.03
N PHE A 386 15.75 -2.06 -11.35
CA PHE A 386 16.77 -1.26 -10.68
C PHE A 386 17.64 -0.38 -11.58
N ARG A 387 17.70 -0.63 -12.90
CA ARG A 387 18.54 0.14 -13.83
C ARG A 387 18.10 1.60 -14.06
N LYS A 388 16.97 2.04 -13.51
CA LYS A 388 16.45 3.42 -13.64
C LYS A 388 16.44 4.27 -12.37
N ILE A 389 16.86 3.73 -11.22
CA ILE A 389 17.01 4.53 -9.98
C ILE A 389 18.44 5.08 -9.93
N PRO A 390 18.65 6.42 -9.92
CA PRO A 390 20.00 6.97 -9.80
C PRO A 390 20.60 6.64 -8.42
N LEU A 391 21.60 5.76 -8.40
CA LEU A 391 22.43 5.48 -7.21
C LEU A 391 23.45 6.60 -7.00
N HIS A 392 22.96 7.81 -6.74
CA HIS A 392 23.77 8.83 -6.09
C HIS A 392 23.96 8.46 -4.62
N LEU A 393 25.15 8.71 -4.08
CA LEU A 393 25.49 8.48 -2.67
C LEU A 393 24.47 9.17 -1.76
N GLN A 394 23.61 8.37 -1.14
CA GLN A 394 22.65 8.81 -0.14
C GLN A 394 22.75 7.87 1.06
N SER A 395 23.06 8.44 2.22
CA SER A 395 22.70 7.86 3.51
C SER A 395 21.18 7.87 3.62
N ILE A 396 20.55 6.72 3.46
CA ILE A 396 19.11 6.62 3.75
C ILE A 396 18.97 6.46 5.26
N LEU A 397 18.91 7.61 5.93
CA LEU A 397 18.37 7.71 7.28
C LEU A 397 16.88 7.38 7.19
N LEU A 398 16.49 6.26 7.77
CA LEU A 398 15.09 5.88 7.86
C LEU A 398 14.43 6.55 9.08
N PRO A 399 13.11 6.84 9.03
CA PRO A 399 12.41 7.39 10.18
C PRO A 399 12.56 6.45 11.38
N GLU A 400 12.81 7.03 12.56
CA GLU A 400 13.05 6.27 13.78
C GLU A 400 11.80 5.47 14.13
N LYS A 401 11.90 4.13 14.14
CA LYS A 401 10.82 3.24 14.58
C LYS A 401 11.21 2.59 15.90
N TYR A 402 10.25 2.54 16.82
CA TYR A 402 10.41 1.92 18.12
C TYR A 402 9.88 0.48 18.08
N ILE A 403 10.59 -0.45 18.71
CA ILE A 403 10.16 -1.84 18.88
C ILE A 403 10.12 -2.14 20.38
N TRP A 404 8.97 -2.62 20.84
CA TRP A 404 8.85 -3.20 22.18
C TRP A 404 9.47 -4.60 22.18
N CYS A 405 10.42 -4.85 23.07
CA CYS A 405 11.05 -6.14 23.25
C CYS A 405 10.36 -6.88 24.40
N GLU A 406 9.76 -8.05 24.14
CA GLU A 406 9.09 -8.83 25.18
C GLU A 406 10.11 -9.49 26.14
N ASP A 407 11.27 -9.91 25.64
CA ASP A 407 12.32 -10.56 26.44
C ASP A 407 13.04 -9.61 27.44
N SER A 408 13.08 -8.30 27.15
CA SER A 408 13.68 -7.28 28.04
C SER A 408 12.69 -6.31 28.68
N HIS A 409 11.41 -6.34 28.26
CA HIS A 409 10.37 -5.36 28.65
C HIS A 409 10.74 -3.89 28.38
N GLU A 410 11.58 -3.62 27.37
CA GLU A 410 12.03 -2.27 27.00
C GLU A 410 11.63 -1.83 25.59
N LEU A 411 11.61 -0.51 25.37
CA LEU A 411 11.31 0.12 24.09
C LEU A 411 12.61 0.46 23.33
N ILE A 412 13.07 -0.46 22.49
CA ILE A 412 14.28 -0.31 21.68
C ILE A 412 14.05 0.71 20.56
N ARG A 413 14.99 1.64 20.38
CA ARG A 413 14.96 2.66 19.32
C ARG A 413 15.80 2.18 18.14
N LEU A 414 15.18 1.99 16.99
CA LEU A 414 15.87 1.55 15.78
C LEU A 414 16.04 2.69 14.78
N LYS A 415 17.29 2.89 14.38
CA LYS A 415 17.74 3.92 13.46
C LYS A 415 18.56 3.29 12.33
N LEU A 416 17.88 2.71 11.35
CA LEU A 416 18.56 2.21 10.15
C LEU A 416 19.24 3.37 9.42
N CYS A 417 20.53 3.20 9.16
CA CYS A 417 21.29 4.04 8.24
C CYS A 417 21.84 3.17 7.11
N ILE A 418 21.17 3.20 5.96
CA ILE A 418 21.63 2.46 4.77
C ILE A 418 22.71 3.30 4.09
N LEU A 419 23.98 2.94 4.32
CA LEU A 419 25.14 3.59 3.70
C LEU A 419 25.51 2.88 2.40
N THR A 420 25.12 3.48 1.27
CA THR A 420 25.43 2.99 -0.07
C THR A 420 26.87 3.33 -0.50
N LEU A 421 27.85 2.87 0.29
CA LEU A 421 29.28 2.98 -0.04
C LEU A 421 29.64 2.11 -1.26
N THR A 422 30.60 2.60 -2.05
CA THR A 422 31.01 2.00 -3.33
C THR A 422 31.93 0.78 -3.12
N GLN A 423 31.31 -0.34 -2.75
CA GLN A 423 31.89 -1.66 -2.48
C GLN A 423 32.98 -1.73 -1.38
N PRO A 424 32.79 -2.55 -0.32
CA PRO A 424 31.58 -3.31 0.01
C PRO A 424 30.40 -2.40 0.40
N PHE A 425 29.18 -2.87 0.16
CA PHE A 425 27.97 -2.19 0.66
C PHE A 425 27.82 -2.49 2.16
N VAL A 426 27.90 -1.47 3.01
CA VAL A 426 27.79 -1.62 4.47
C VAL A 426 26.45 -1.04 4.93
N VAL A 427 25.53 -1.89 5.37
CA VAL A 427 24.29 -1.44 6.02
C VAL A 427 24.50 -1.45 7.53
N CYS A 428 24.49 -0.27 8.13
CA CYS A 428 24.54 -0.12 9.58
C CYS A 428 23.12 -0.10 10.14
N LEU A 429 22.73 -1.24 10.72
CA LEU A 429 21.58 -1.35 11.62
C LEU A 429 22.02 -0.84 13.00
N PHE A 430 21.71 0.41 13.32
CA PHE A 430 21.85 0.91 14.70
C PHE A 430 20.55 0.65 15.45
N ALA A 431 20.68 -0.05 16.58
CA ALA A 431 19.63 -0.26 17.57
C ALA A 431 20.16 0.31 18.89
N ASP A 432 19.55 1.39 19.36
CA ASP A 432 19.87 2.00 20.64
C ASP A 432 18.91 1.41 21.69
N GLU A 433 19.45 0.69 22.68
CA GLU A 433 18.69 0.33 23.88
C GLU A 433 18.45 1.59 24.71
N ILE A 434 17.18 2.00 24.90
CA ILE A 434 16.84 3.11 25.79
C ILE A 434 16.84 2.61 27.24
N SER A 435 18.04 2.30 27.74
CA SER A 435 18.28 2.23 29.18
C SER A 435 17.94 3.59 29.83
N SER A 436 17.40 3.57 31.04
CA SER A 436 16.58 4.67 31.57
C SER A 436 17.34 5.90 32.11
N PHE A 437 18.44 6.32 31.48
CA PHE A 437 19.12 7.59 31.76
C PHE A 437 19.64 8.23 30.46
N GLY A 438 19.05 9.38 30.09
CA GLY A 438 19.25 9.98 28.77
C GLY A 438 20.46 10.92 28.64
N LEU A 439 21.19 10.77 27.52
CA LEU A 439 22.04 11.80 26.92
C LEU A 439 21.88 11.75 25.38
N PRO A 440 21.93 12.90 24.66
CA PRO A 440 21.82 12.91 23.21
C PRO A 440 23.19 12.72 22.53
N ILE A 441 23.40 11.59 21.85
CA ILE A 441 24.57 11.38 21.00
C ILE A 441 24.45 12.26 19.74
N SER A 442 25.54 12.97 19.40
CA SER A 442 25.54 13.98 18.33
C SER A 442 26.63 13.71 17.27
N ASN A 443 26.25 13.85 15.99
CA ASN A 443 27.12 13.88 14.81
C ASN A 443 28.06 12.68 14.58
N VAL A 444 27.63 11.77 13.69
CA VAL A 444 28.56 10.81 13.04
C VAL A 444 29.53 11.57 12.14
N SER A 445 30.83 11.30 12.29
CA SER A 445 31.89 11.79 11.40
C SER A 445 32.67 10.62 10.77
N LEU A 446 33.33 10.87 9.64
CA LEU A 446 34.07 9.86 8.88
C LEU A 446 35.55 10.27 8.77
N GLU A 447 36.40 9.69 9.63
CA GLU A 447 37.84 9.84 9.52
C GLU A 447 38.46 8.82 8.55
N LYS A 448 39.45 9.28 7.75
CA LYS A 448 40.32 8.40 6.96
C LYS A 448 41.60 8.09 7.73
N LYS A 449 41.81 6.83 8.13
CA LYS A 449 43.15 6.35 8.47
C LYS A 449 43.96 6.07 7.20
N GLN A 450 45.27 6.31 7.27
CA GLN A 450 46.22 5.82 6.28
C GLN A 450 46.23 4.29 6.33
N GLY A 451 45.74 3.65 5.26
CA GLY A 451 45.47 2.20 5.22
C GLY A 451 44.32 1.83 4.28
N GLY A 452 43.35 2.75 4.09
CA GLY A 452 42.29 2.62 3.07
C GLY A 452 40.98 2.03 3.55
N GLU A 453 40.94 1.41 4.73
CA GLU A 453 39.69 0.96 5.36
C GLU A 453 38.95 2.11 6.05
N LEU A 454 37.62 2.15 5.88
CA LEU A 454 36.71 3.05 6.58
C LEU A 454 35.97 2.25 7.65
N ILE A 455 36.30 2.50 8.93
CA ILE A 455 35.60 1.92 10.08
C ILE A 455 34.64 2.99 10.62
N PRO A 456 33.34 2.71 10.79
CA PRO A 456 32.44 3.60 11.51
C PRO A 456 32.86 3.66 12.99
N VAL A 457 33.22 4.84 13.47
CA VAL A 457 33.55 5.08 14.88
C VAL A 457 32.38 5.81 15.53
N CYS A 458 31.77 5.20 16.55
CA CYS A 458 30.92 5.93 17.47
C CYS A 458 31.79 6.71 18.47
N ILE A 459 31.34 7.91 18.82
CA ILE A 459 31.87 8.77 19.90
C ILE A 459 30.70 9.03 20.85
#